data_AF-A0A1C6NYH3-F1
#
_entry.id   AF-A0A1C6NYH3-F1
#
_cell.length_a   1.000
_cell.length_b   1.000
_cell.length_c   1.000
_cell.angle_alpha   90.00
_cell.angle_beta   90.00
_cell.angle_gamma   90.00
#
_symmetry.space_group_name_H-M   'P 1'
#
loop_
_entity.id
_entity.type
_entity.pdbx_description
1 polymer ?
#
loop_
_entity_poly.entity_id
_entity_poly.type
_entity_poly.pdbx_seq_one_letter_code
_entity_poly.pdbx_strand_id
1 'polypeptide(L)'
;MWVEYDTYDVILYQQETTRLHQEHIILHEVGHILVAENEEAAESPSDEAETRTPGAGSREETAAVDVEGWASLMPVFGTDAITRVAQRCSYGDEEECSVELVATIIMEWSTLLADATPPADDLALRRVEAALGDRRGWL
;
A
#
# COMPACT_ATOMS: atom_id res chain seq x y z
N MET A 1 -3.50 -2.70 -4.98
CA MET A 1 -4.62 -1.78 -5.22
C MET A 1 -5.62 -1.84 -4.07
N TRP A 2 -5.76 -0.76 -3.32
CA TRP A 2 -6.75 -0.58 -2.26
C TRP A 2 -8.05 0.03 -2.78
N VAL A 3 -9.16 -0.47 -2.28
CA VAL A 3 -10.50 0.05 -2.53
C VAL A 3 -11.24 0.28 -1.22
N GLU A 4 -11.70 1.51 -1.04
CA GLU A 4 -12.43 1.98 0.13
C GLU A 4 -13.95 1.80 -0.03
N TYR A 5 -14.59 1.20 0.98
CA TYR A 5 -16.05 1.12 1.15
C TYR A 5 -16.47 1.71 2.49
N ASP A 6 -17.76 2.04 2.61
CA ASP A 6 -18.36 2.66 3.80
C ASP A 6 -18.13 1.93 5.14
N THR A 7 -17.84 0.62 5.09
CA THR A 7 -17.71 -0.22 6.31
C THR A 7 -16.47 -1.08 6.34
N TYR A 8 -15.69 -1.13 5.25
CA TYR A 8 -14.49 -1.94 5.15
C TYR A 8 -13.63 -1.53 3.96
N ASP A 9 -12.36 -1.88 4.03
CA ASP A 9 -11.40 -1.70 2.95
C ASP A 9 -11.02 -3.03 2.32
N VAL A 10 -10.81 -3.03 1.00
CA VAL A 10 -10.36 -4.19 0.25
C VAL A 10 -9.01 -3.90 -0.39
N ILE A 11 -7.99 -4.70 -0.05
CA ILE A 11 -6.69 -4.67 -0.71
C ILE A 11 -6.61 -5.83 -1.71
N LEU A 12 -6.41 -5.49 -2.97
CA LEU A 12 -6.14 -6.43 -4.06
C LEU A 12 -4.64 -6.47 -4.35
N TYR A 13 -4.12 -7.68 -4.54
CA TYR A 13 -2.73 -7.92 -4.91
C TYR A 13 -2.64 -8.98 -6.01
N GLN A 14 -1.54 -8.98 -6.75
CA GLN A 14 -1.28 -9.98 -7.78
C GLN A 14 -0.96 -11.33 -7.12
N GLN A 15 -1.79 -12.35 -7.33
CA GLN A 15 -1.59 -13.65 -6.68
C GLN A 15 -0.40 -14.43 -7.25
N GLU A 16 -0.15 -14.33 -8.56
CA GLU A 16 0.91 -15.06 -9.27
C GLU A 16 2.24 -14.29 -9.29
N THR A 17 2.68 -13.83 -8.11
CA THR A 17 4.00 -13.20 -7.89
C THR A 17 4.66 -13.75 -6.62
N THR A 18 5.90 -13.37 -6.34
CA THR A 18 6.64 -13.83 -5.16
C THR A 18 5.96 -13.36 -3.87
N ARG A 19 6.12 -14.10 -2.76
CA ARG A 19 5.57 -13.70 -1.45
C ARG A 19 6.04 -12.32 -1.02
N LEU A 20 7.33 -12.05 -1.18
CA LEU A 20 7.92 -10.75 -0.88
C LEU A 20 7.24 -9.62 -1.69
N HIS A 21 7.00 -9.83 -2.98
CA HIS A 21 6.31 -8.83 -3.80
C HIS A 21 4.83 -8.70 -3.42
N GLN A 22 4.14 -9.79 -3.07
CA GLN A 22 2.76 -9.71 -2.54
C GLN A 22 2.71 -8.85 -1.27
N GLU A 23 3.61 -9.09 -0.32
CA GLU A 23 3.67 -8.37 0.94
C GLU A 23 4.04 -6.90 0.72
N HIS A 24 4.93 -6.61 -0.23
CA HIS A 24 5.25 -5.25 -0.64
C HIS A 24 4.03 -4.54 -1.22
N ILE A 25 3.30 -5.17 -2.15
CA ILE A 25 2.05 -4.60 -2.70
C ILE A 25 1.08 -4.30 -1.56
N ILE A 26 0.87 -5.24 -0.63
CA ILE A 26 -0.05 -5.03 0.50
C ILE A 26 0.40 -3.87 1.37
N LEU A 27 1.69 -3.78 1.71
CA LEU A 27 2.23 -2.68 2.54
C LEU A 27 2.13 -1.33 1.84
N HIS A 28 2.37 -1.29 0.54
CA HIS A 28 2.18 -0.09 -0.28
C HIS A 28 0.73 0.39 -0.17
N GLU A 29 -0.25 -0.50 -0.35
CA GLU A 29 -1.67 -0.13 -0.21
C GLU A 29 -2.05 0.29 1.22
N VAL A 30 -1.45 -0.31 2.25
CA VAL A 30 -1.64 0.12 3.63
C VAL A 30 -1.08 1.53 3.85
N GLY A 31 0.04 1.87 3.21
CA GLY A 31 0.61 3.22 3.27
C GLY A 31 -0.38 4.27 2.74
N HIS A 32 -1.06 3.98 1.64
CA HIS A 32 -2.12 4.84 1.09
C HIS A 32 -3.27 5.08 2.06
N ILE A 33 -3.71 4.05 2.79
CA ILE A 33 -4.76 4.19 3.82
C ILE A 33 -4.32 5.17 4.90
N LEU A 34 -3.09 5.00 5.41
CA LEU A 34 -2.56 5.84 6.49
C LEU A 34 -2.39 7.30 6.08
N VAL A 35 -2.00 7.55 4.82
CA VAL A 35 -1.90 8.92 4.30
C VAL A 35 -3.28 9.55 4.17
N ALA A 36 -4.25 8.83 3.58
CA ALA A 36 -5.62 9.32 3.44
C ALA A 36 -6.27 9.68 4.80
N GLU A 37 -6.13 8.81 5.81
CA GLU A 37 -6.63 9.09 7.18
C GLU A 37 -5.98 10.35 7.78
N ASN A 38 -4.70 10.59 7.51
CA ASN A 38 -3.99 11.76 8.00
C ASN A 38 -4.43 13.06 7.29
N GLU A 39 -4.74 13.00 6.00
CA GLU A 39 -5.30 14.14 5.26
C GLU A 39 -6.70 14.51 5.77
N GLU A 40 -7.59 13.53 5.96
CA GLU A 40 -8.93 13.76 6.55
C GLU A 40 -8.85 14.36 7.96
N ALA A 41 -7.88 13.93 8.75
CA ALA A 41 -7.61 14.50 10.08
C ALA A 41 -7.07 15.94 10.01
N ALA A 42 -6.32 16.29 8.96
CA ALA A 42 -5.80 17.64 8.74
C ALA A 42 -6.85 18.62 8.17
N GLU A 43 -7.83 18.12 7.40
CA GLU A 43 -8.95 18.91 6.87
C GLU A 43 -10.10 19.08 7.87
N SER A 44 -10.13 18.26 8.92
CA SER A 44 -11.03 18.46 10.06
C SER A 44 -10.72 19.82 10.71
N PRO A 45 -11.71 20.71 10.91
CA PRO A 45 -11.44 22.10 11.28
C PRO A 45 -10.83 22.16 12.69
N SER A 46 -9.51 22.23 12.78
CA SER A 46 -8.86 22.98 13.85
C SER A 46 -9.30 24.43 13.70
N ASP A 47 -9.78 25.00 14.80
CA ASP A 47 -10.48 26.27 14.93
C ASP A 47 -9.59 27.48 14.56
N GLU A 48 -9.10 27.59 13.32
CA GLU A 48 -8.42 28.77 12.79
C GLU A 48 -8.87 29.05 11.34
N ALA A 49 -9.65 30.11 11.22
CA ALA A 49 -10.20 30.59 9.96
C ALA A 49 -9.11 31.22 9.09
N GLU A 50 -8.61 30.49 8.09
CA GLU A 50 -7.92 31.09 6.96
C GLU A 50 -8.64 30.78 5.64
N THR A 51 -9.20 31.85 5.07
CA THR A 51 -9.77 31.93 3.73
C THR A 51 -8.77 31.45 2.67
N ARG A 52 -8.93 30.20 2.20
CA ARG A 52 -8.20 29.68 1.04
C ARG A 52 -9.06 29.80 -0.22
N THR A 53 -8.65 30.70 -1.11
CA THR A 53 -9.16 30.88 -2.47
C THR A 53 -9.06 29.56 -3.26
N PRO A 54 -10.09 29.12 -4.02
CA PRO A 54 -9.95 27.96 -4.89
C PRO A 54 -9.11 28.36 -6.11
N GLY A 55 -7.86 27.90 -6.14
CA GLY A 55 -7.04 27.93 -7.35
C GLY A 55 -7.62 26.93 -8.35
N ALA A 56 -7.93 27.41 -9.56
CA ALA A 56 -8.32 26.59 -10.69
C ALA A 56 -7.12 25.74 -11.13
N GLY A 57 -6.95 24.57 -10.50
CA GLY A 57 -6.08 23.51 -10.98
C GLY A 57 -6.65 22.96 -12.28
N SER A 58 -5.86 23.02 -13.34
CA SER A 58 -6.11 22.33 -14.59
C SER A 58 -6.36 20.87 -14.29
N ARG A 59 -7.61 20.42 -14.51
CA ARG A 59 -7.96 19.00 -14.51
C ARG A 59 -7.16 18.33 -15.62
N GLU A 60 -6.02 17.74 -15.26
CA GLU A 60 -5.28 16.88 -16.17
C GLU A 60 -6.27 15.85 -16.72
N GLU A 61 -6.29 15.76 -18.05
CA GLU A 61 -7.08 14.81 -18.81
C GLU A 61 -6.51 13.41 -18.57
N THR A 62 -6.79 12.86 -17.38
CA THR A 62 -6.60 11.44 -17.07
C THR A 62 -7.33 10.68 -18.16
N ALA A 63 -6.61 9.86 -18.94
CA ALA A 63 -7.20 9.00 -19.97
C ALA A 63 -8.50 8.42 -19.41
N ALA A 64 -9.63 8.70 -20.07
CA ALA A 64 -10.94 8.38 -19.53
C ALA A 64 -11.02 6.87 -19.26
N VAL A 65 -10.87 6.49 -17.99
CA VAL A 65 -11.04 5.12 -17.56
C VAL A 65 -12.49 4.77 -17.84
N ASP A 66 -12.73 3.66 -18.56
CA ASP A 66 -14.08 3.16 -18.85
C ASP A 66 -14.70 2.58 -17.57
N VAL A 67 -15.14 3.47 -16.69
CA VAL A 67 -15.63 3.16 -15.34
C VAL A 67 -16.79 2.16 -15.41
N GLU A 68 -17.73 2.36 -16.33
CA GLU A 68 -18.87 1.46 -16.56
C GLU A 68 -18.42 0.07 -17.05
N GLY A 69 -17.43 -0.01 -17.93
CA GLY A 69 -16.84 -1.28 -18.37
C GLY A 69 -16.21 -2.07 -17.23
N TRP A 70 -15.44 -1.39 -16.36
CA TRP A 70 -14.83 -2.00 -15.17
C TRP A 70 -15.86 -2.44 -14.13
N ALA A 71 -16.88 -1.62 -13.87
CA ALA A 71 -17.97 -1.96 -12.96
C ALA A 71 -18.75 -3.20 -13.44
N SER A 72 -18.88 -3.37 -14.76
CA SER A 72 -19.53 -4.54 -15.35
C SER A 72 -18.71 -5.82 -15.20
N LEU A 73 -17.37 -5.72 -15.26
CA LEU A 73 -16.46 -6.87 -15.12
C LEU A 73 -16.22 -7.25 -13.66
N MET A 74 -16.23 -6.27 -12.75
CA MET A 74 -16.05 -6.47 -11.32
C MET A 74 -17.14 -5.74 -10.54
N PRO A 75 -18.38 -6.26 -10.52
CA PRO A 75 -19.54 -5.61 -9.91
C PRO A 75 -19.46 -5.46 -8.39
N VAL A 76 -18.43 -6.05 -7.77
CA VAL A 76 -18.08 -5.81 -6.38
C VAL A 76 -17.67 -4.33 -6.18
N PHE A 77 -17.04 -3.71 -7.18
CA PHE A 77 -16.60 -2.31 -7.12
C PHE A 77 -17.65 -1.38 -7.73
N GLY A 78 -18.14 -0.42 -6.94
CA GLY A 78 -18.96 0.68 -7.46
C GLY A 78 -18.16 1.59 -8.40
N THR A 79 -18.86 2.36 -9.23
CA THR A 79 -18.25 3.32 -10.17
C THR A 79 -17.37 4.36 -9.47
N ASP A 80 -17.78 4.80 -8.27
CA ASP A 80 -17.03 5.77 -7.47
C ASP A 80 -15.72 5.17 -6.95
N ALA A 81 -15.76 3.90 -6.54
CA ALA A 81 -14.60 3.16 -6.09
C ALA A 81 -13.58 2.99 -7.23
N ILE A 82 -14.05 2.63 -8.44
CA ILE A 82 -13.21 2.50 -9.63
C ILE A 82 -12.57 3.83 -10.03
N THR A 83 -13.32 4.93 -9.93
CA THR A 83 -12.81 6.27 -10.26
C THR A 83 -11.71 6.70 -9.31
N ARG A 84 -11.90 6.50 -7.99
CA ARG A 84 -10.89 6.82 -6.98
C ARG A 84 -9.62 6.00 -7.16
N VAL A 85 -9.78 4.70 -7.37
CA VAL A 85 -8.67 3.77 -7.61
C VAL A 85 -7.85 4.16 -8.84
N ALA A 86 -8.51 4.52 -9.94
CA ALA A 86 -7.86 4.90 -11.19
C ALA A 86 -6.98 6.16 -11.05
N GLN A 87 -7.38 7.10 -10.19
CA GLN A 87 -6.63 8.33 -9.94
C GLN A 87 -5.35 8.08 -9.14
N ARG A 88 -5.38 7.11 -8.22
CA ARG A 88 -4.25 6.74 -7.33
C ARG A 88 -3.24 5.77 -7.96
N CYS A 89 -3.29 5.53 -9.27
CA CYS A 89 -2.36 4.62 -9.97
C CYS A 89 -1.31 5.38 -10.80
N SER A 90 -1.08 6.66 -10.48
CA SER A 90 -0.16 7.53 -11.21
C SER A 90 1.20 7.59 -10.50
N TYR A 91 2.19 6.86 -11.00
CA TYR A 91 3.59 6.81 -10.51
C TYR A 91 4.37 8.15 -10.52
N GLY A 92 3.72 9.28 -10.81
CA GLY A 92 4.35 10.61 -10.91
C GLY A 92 4.31 11.46 -9.63
N ASP A 93 3.76 10.92 -8.54
CA ASP A 93 3.51 11.68 -7.30
C ASP A 93 4.62 11.47 -6.25
N GLU A 94 4.96 12.53 -5.51
CA GLU A 94 5.87 12.46 -4.35
C GLU A 94 5.26 11.62 -3.22
N GLU A 95 3.94 11.60 -3.11
CA GLU A 95 3.21 10.77 -2.16
C GLU A 95 3.40 9.28 -2.47
N GLU A 96 3.21 8.88 -3.73
CA GLU A 96 3.45 7.51 -4.20
C GLU A 96 4.89 7.05 -3.90
N CYS A 97 5.87 7.93 -4.09
CA CYS A 97 7.26 7.64 -3.75
C CYS A 97 7.47 7.46 -2.24
N SER A 98 6.76 8.24 -1.43
CA SER A 98 6.85 8.18 0.04
C SER A 98 6.21 6.89 0.57
N VAL A 99 5.04 6.52 0.06
CA VAL A 99 4.35 5.28 0.40
C VAL A 99 5.19 4.06 0.00
N GLU A 100 5.77 4.07 -1.20
CA GLU A 100 6.65 3.02 -1.68
C GLU A 100 7.93 2.87 -0.83
N LEU A 101 8.51 4.00 -0.41
CA LEU A 101 9.69 4.00 0.46
C LEU A 101 9.35 3.43 1.85
N VAL A 102 8.20 3.80 2.42
CA VAL A 102 7.75 3.27 3.71
C VAL A 102 7.54 1.75 3.64
N ALA A 103 6.89 1.25 2.59
CA ALA A 103 6.69 -0.18 2.38
C ALA A 103 8.04 -0.92 2.31
N THR A 104 9.01 -0.36 1.57
CA THR A 104 10.37 -0.90 1.48
C THR A 104 11.06 -0.92 2.83
N ILE A 105 11.02 0.18 3.59
CA ILE A 105 11.64 0.26 4.92
C ILE A 105 11.05 -0.80 5.85
N ILE A 106 9.73 -0.94 5.91
CA ILE A 106 9.07 -1.94 6.75
C ILE A 106 9.51 -3.36 6.37
N MET A 107 9.62 -3.66 5.07
CA MET A 107 10.07 -4.97 4.58
C MET A 107 11.53 -5.27 4.93
N GLU A 108 12.40 -4.28 4.84
CA GLU A 108 13.80 -4.42 5.24
C GLU A 108 13.92 -4.68 6.74
N TRP A 109 13.18 -3.92 7.57
CA TRP A 109 13.18 -4.13 9.01
C TRP A 109 12.57 -5.47 9.42
N SER A 110 11.50 -5.94 8.76
CA SER A 110 10.92 -7.25 9.03
C SER A 110 11.92 -8.38 8.72
N THR A 111 12.68 -8.22 7.64
CA THR A 111 13.74 -9.14 7.24
C THR A 111 14.88 -9.16 8.25
N LEU A 112 15.36 -7.98 8.68
CA LEU A 112 16.42 -7.87 9.70
C LEU A 112 15.97 -8.41 11.06
N LEU A 113 14.73 -8.17 11.47
CA LEU A 113 14.19 -8.67 12.74
C LEU A 113 14.02 -10.19 12.73
N ALA A 114 13.63 -10.78 11.59
CA ALA A 114 13.58 -12.23 11.46
C ALA A 114 14.96 -12.86 11.71
N ASP A 115 16.02 -12.24 11.21
CA ASP A 115 17.40 -12.70 11.39
C ASP A 115 17.94 -12.45 12.81
N ALA A 116 17.41 -11.45 13.53
CA ALA A 116 17.76 -11.14 14.91
C ALA A 116 17.09 -12.04 15.96
N THR A 117 16.18 -12.94 15.55
CA THR A 117 15.48 -13.85 16.47
C THR A 117 16.49 -14.78 17.14
N PRO A 118 16.55 -14.84 18.49
CA PRO A 118 17.49 -15.70 19.17
C PRO A 118 17.24 -17.16 18.78
N PRO A 119 18.30 -17.96 18.56
CA PRO A 119 18.15 -19.36 18.18
C PRO A 119 17.45 -20.14 19.28
N ALA A 120 16.79 -21.24 18.93
CA ALA A 120 16.07 -22.06 19.89
C ALA A 120 16.93 -22.48 21.11
N ASP A 121 16.34 -22.62 22.29
CA ASP A 121 17.09 -23.12 23.46
C ASP A 121 17.51 -24.59 23.29
N ASP A 122 16.77 -25.36 22.50
CA ASP A 122 17.03 -26.76 22.21
C ASP A 122 18.19 -26.95 21.21
N LEU A 123 19.21 -27.70 21.62
CA LEU A 123 20.43 -27.94 20.81
C LEU A 123 20.15 -28.64 19.47
N ALA A 124 19.17 -29.53 19.41
CA ALA A 124 18.81 -30.23 18.17
C ALA A 124 18.12 -29.27 17.20
N LEU A 125 17.23 -28.41 17.70
CA LEU A 125 16.54 -27.41 16.89
C LEU A 125 17.52 -26.35 16.36
N ARG A 126 18.47 -25.88 17.19
CA ARG A 126 19.54 -24.95 16.76
C ARG A 126 20.36 -25.46 15.59
N ARG A 127 20.67 -26.76 15.57
CA ARG A 127 21.46 -27.36 14.47
C ARG A 127 20.68 -27.37 13.16
N VAL A 128 19.36 -27.56 13.22
CA VAL A 128 18.47 -27.52 12.07
C VAL A 128 18.34 -26.08 11.56
N GLU A 129 18.12 -25.12 12.45
CA GLU A 129 18.06 -23.68 12.12
C GLU A 129 19.36 -23.21 11.47
N ALA A 130 20.52 -23.55 12.03
CA ALA A 130 21.82 -23.19 11.46
C ALA A 130 22.06 -23.81 10.08
N ALA A 131 21.59 -25.03 9.84
CA ALA A 131 21.73 -25.70 8.55
C ALA A 131 20.78 -25.18 7.46
N LEU A 132 19.63 -24.61 7.86
CA LEU A 132 18.60 -24.11 6.94
C LEU A 132 18.67 -22.59 6.74
N GLY A 133 19.17 -21.84 7.72
CA GLY A 133 19.24 -20.38 7.72
C GLY A 133 20.31 -19.79 6.79
N ASP A 134 21.32 -20.56 6.41
CA ASP A 134 22.46 -20.10 5.57
C ASP A 134 22.13 -19.99 4.07
N ARG A 135 20.84 -19.95 3.70
CA ARG A 135 20.37 -20.02 2.30
C ARG A 135 19.73 -18.73 1.77
N ARG A 136 20.20 -17.55 2.20
CA ARG A 136 19.78 -16.27 1.61
C ARG A 136 20.84 -15.62 0.70
N GLY A 137 21.65 -16.44 0.04
CA GLY A 137 22.62 -16.02 -0.97
C GLY A 137 22.28 -16.51 -2.38
N TRP A 138 21.11 -16.16 -2.90
CA TRP A 138 20.80 -16.24 -4.34
C TRP A 138 19.95 -15.04 -4.74
N LEU A 139 20.59 -13.87 -4.75
CA LEU A 139 20.35 -12.82 -5.73
C LEU A 139 21.54 -12.83 -6.69
#